data_AF-A0AAJ1RKT1-F1
#
_entry.id   AF-A0AAJ1RKT1-F1
#
_cell.length_a   1.000
_cell.length_b   1.000
_cell.length_c   1.000
_cell.angle_alpha   90.00
_cell.angle_beta   90.00
_cell.angle_gamma   90.00
#
_symmetry.space_group_name_H-M   'P 1'
#
loop_
_entity.id
_entity.type
_entity.pdbx_description
1 polymer ?
#
loop_
_entity_poly.entity_id
_entity_poly.type
_entity_poly.pdbx_seq_one_letter_code
_entity_poly.pdbx_strand_id
1 'polypeptide(L)'
;MIAGRLSAVDPVNSDAYLANAASGRAAIEALIEEVETTLDPVRGREFIVFHDAYQYFETDFDFAASGAIYVSDASDPSPARIAEILGEVAEHGVVCVLAEPQFNPGLVATVLSGSDAQMGIVDPLKSDLQLGSELYPQLIRHLAGALARCVRSQ
;
A
#
# COMPACT_ATOMS: atom_id res chain seq x y z
N MET A 1 17.78 13.44 9.63
CA MET A 1 16.61 14.28 9.28
C MET A 1 16.94 15.17 8.09
N ILE A 2 16.11 15.16 7.04
CA ILE A 2 16.33 15.90 5.78
C ILE A 2 16.52 17.41 6.04
N ALA A 3 15.59 18.04 6.77
CA ALA A 3 15.65 19.48 7.08
C ALA A 3 16.92 19.88 7.85
N GLY A 4 17.42 19.03 8.75
CA GLY A 4 18.68 19.29 9.46
C GLY A 4 19.90 19.23 8.56
N ARG A 5 19.90 18.37 7.53
CA ARG A 5 20.97 18.34 6.52
C ARG A 5 20.88 19.52 5.57
N LEU A 6 19.69 19.88 5.10
CA LEU A 6 19.49 21.06 4.26
C LEU A 6 19.89 22.34 5.00
N SER A 7 19.54 22.47 6.28
CA SER A 7 19.95 23.61 7.12
C SER A 7 21.47 23.73 7.26
N ALA A 8 22.20 22.62 7.30
CA ALA A 8 23.66 22.63 7.41
C ALA A 8 24.35 23.04 6.08
N VAL A 9 23.73 22.71 4.93
CA VAL A 9 24.26 22.99 3.59
C VAL A 9 23.82 24.38 3.09
N ASP A 10 22.62 24.82 3.45
CA ASP A 10 22.06 26.14 3.13
C ASP A 10 21.51 26.82 4.40
N PRO A 11 22.40 27.46 5.20
CA PRO A 11 22.01 28.08 6.47
C PRO A 11 21.05 29.25 6.31
N VAL A 12 21.05 29.93 5.16
CA VAL A 12 20.19 31.10 4.90
C VAL A 12 18.71 30.69 4.93
N ASN A 13 18.39 29.47 4.48
CA ASN A 13 17.03 28.96 4.43
C ASN A 13 16.69 27.99 5.58
N SER A 14 17.52 27.93 6.64
CA SER A 14 17.37 26.96 7.73
C SER A 14 16.00 27.03 8.41
N ASP A 15 15.53 28.23 8.75
CA ASP A 15 14.23 28.42 9.42
C ASP A 15 13.07 27.90 8.55
N ALA A 16 13.13 28.11 7.23
CA ALA A 16 12.12 27.61 6.30
C ALA A 16 12.11 26.08 6.26
N TYR A 17 13.28 25.42 6.23
CA TYR A 17 13.33 23.95 6.24
C TYR A 17 12.79 23.35 7.53
N LEU A 18 13.12 23.96 8.68
CA LEU A 18 12.64 23.52 9.98
C LEU A 18 11.12 23.73 10.12
N ALA A 19 10.60 24.88 9.69
CA ALA A 19 9.16 25.15 9.65
C ALA A 19 8.42 24.18 8.73
N ASN A 20 8.94 23.91 7.53
CA ASN A 20 8.36 22.95 6.61
C ASN A 20 8.35 21.52 7.18
N ALA A 21 9.42 21.11 7.86
CA ALA A 21 9.47 19.80 8.51
C ALA A 21 8.47 19.68 9.68
N ALA A 22 8.28 20.76 10.44
CA ALA A 22 7.28 20.79 11.51
C ALA A 22 5.85 20.69 10.94
N SER A 23 5.56 21.45 9.87
CA SER A 23 4.27 21.38 9.17
C SER A 23 4.02 19.99 8.56
N GLY A 24 5.02 19.42 7.89
CA GLY A 24 4.92 18.09 7.29
C GLY A 24 4.68 16.99 8.34
N ARG A 25 5.30 17.10 9.53
CA ARG A 25 5.03 16.16 10.63
C ARG A 25 3.57 16.26 11.11
N ALA A 26 3.07 17.47 11.35
CA ALA A 26 1.67 17.66 11.75
C ALA A 26 0.68 17.14 10.69
N ALA A 27 1.00 17.32 9.41
CA ALA A 27 0.20 16.77 8.32
C ALA A 27 0.20 15.23 8.30
N ILE A 28 1.33 14.58 8.60
CA ILE A 28 1.42 13.12 8.69
C ILE A 28 0.66 12.61 9.91
N GLU A 29 0.73 13.30 11.06
CA GLU A 29 -0.04 12.93 12.26
C GLU A 29 -1.55 12.95 11.98
N ALA A 30 -2.06 14.00 11.33
CA ALA A 30 -3.47 14.07 10.93
C ALA A 30 -3.84 13.01 9.88
N LEU A 31 -2.93 12.70 8.96
CA LEU A 31 -3.13 11.69 7.93
C LEU A 31 -3.25 10.28 8.53
N ILE A 32 -2.50 9.96 9.59
CA ILE A 32 -2.61 8.68 10.30
C ILE A 32 -4.04 8.48 10.81
N GLU A 33 -4.63 9.49 11.46
CA GLU A 33 -6.02 9.43 11.95
C GLU A 33 -7.04 9.23 10.80
N GLU A 34 -6.80 9.88 9.66
CA GLU A 34 -7.64 9.75 8.46
C GLU A 34 -7.57 8.33 7.86
N VAL A 35 -6.38 7.74 7.81
CA VAL A 35 -6.17 6.37 7.31
C VAL A 35 -6.80 5.36 8.25
N GLU A 36 -6.60 5.49 9.56
CA GLU A 36 -7.24 4.62 10.55
C GLU A 36 -8.76 4.62 10.39
N THR A 37 -9.36 5.80 10.29
CA THR A 37 -10.81 5.96 10.05
C THR A 37 -11.26 5.29 8.74
N THR A 38 -10.41 5.32 7.71
CA THR A 38 -10.71 4.73 6.40
C THR A 38 -10.68 3.19 6.45
N LEU A 39 -9.74 2.62 7.19
CA LEU A 39 -9.49 1.18 7.27
C LEU A 39 -10.33 0.48 8.35
N ASP A 40 -10.71 1.16 9.42
CA ASP A 40 -11.44 0.59 10.55
C ASP A 40 -12.70 -0.22 10.15
N PRO A 41 -13.57 0.25 9.23
CA PRO A 41 -14.78 -0.49 8.85
C PRO A 41 -14.51 -1.80 8.10
N VAL A 42 -13.28 -2.01 7.63
CA VAL A 42 -12.89 -3.16 6.82
C VAL A 42 -11.76 -3.97 7.44
N ARG A 43 -11.44 -3.71 8.71
CA ARG A 43 -10.39 -4.41 9.46
C ARG A 43 -10.69 -5.90 9.60
N GLY A 44 -9.64 -6.72 9.55
CA GLY A 44 -9.72 -8.18 9.64
C GLY A 44 -10.29 -8.86 8.40
N ARG A 45 -10.37 -8.16 7.27
CA ARG A 45 -10.78 -8.72 5.98
C ARG A 45 -9.54 -9.26 5.27
N GLU A 46 -9.62 -10.50 4.83
CA GLU A 46 -8.49 -11.20 4.19
C GLU A 46 -8.27 -10.72 2.75
N PHE A 47 -7.01 -10.42 2.43
CA PHE A 47 -6.59 -9.93 1.11
C PHE A 47 -5.18 -10.39 0.79
N ILE A 48 -4.89 -10.54 -0.50
CA ILE A 48 -3.55 -10.86 -1.01
C ILE A 48 -3.00 -9.62 -1.73
N VAL A 49 -1.70 -9.36 -1.58
CA VAL A 49 -0.99 -8.33 -2.36
C VAL A 49 -0.23 -8.95 -3.53
N PHE A 50 0.04 -8.15 -4.56
CA PHE A 50 0.83 -8.62 -5.68
C PHE A 50 2.30 -8.79 -5.27
N HIS A 51 2.97 -7.71 -4.80
CA HIS A 51 4.27 -7.79 -4.16
C HIS A 51 4.22 -7.62 -2.63
N ASP A 52 5.20 -8.20 -1.93
CA ASP A 52 5.37 -8.03 -0.49
C ASP A 52 6.20 -6.75 -0.17
N ALA A 53 5.59 -5.56 -0.28
CA ALA A 53 6.27 -4.28 -0.02
C ALA A 53 5.48 -3.31 0.88
N TYR A 54 4.36 -3.77 1.44
CA TYR A 54 3.46 -2.92 2.23
C TYR A 54 3.68 -3.08 3.74
N GLN A 55 4.65 -3.89 4.19
CA GLN A 55 4.77 -4.34 5.58
C GLN A 55 4.83 -3.20 6.61
N TYR A 56 5.44 -2.05 6.27
CA TYR A 56 5.44 -0.88 7.16
C TYR A 56 4.04 -0.26 7.29
N PHE A 57 3.33 -0.08 6.17
CA PHE A 57 1.95 0.40 6.19
C PHE A 57 1.05 -0.59 6.95
N GLU A 58 1.21 -1.88 6.70
CA GLU A 58 0.48 -2.94 7.39
C GLU A 58 0.73 -2.94 8.89
N THR A 59 1.98 -2.73 9.32
CA THR A 59 2.36 -2.66 10.73
C THR A 59 1.81 -1.40 11.40
N ASP A 60 1.94 -0.24 10.74
CA ASP A 60 1.52 1.05 11.30
C ASP A 60 0.01 1.13 11.47
N PHE A 61 -0.76 0.44 10.61
CA PHE A 61 -2.23 0.47 10.60
C PHE A 61 -2.88 -0.86 11.00
N ASP A 62 -2.14 -1.83 11.55
CA ASP A 62 -2.61 -3.16 11.96
C ASP A 62 -3.53 -3.83 10.91
N PHE A 63 -2.99 -3.97 9.69
CA PHE A 63 -3.73 -4.41 8.51
C PHE A 63 -2.86 -5.31 7.61
N ALA A 64 -2.43 -6.45 8.15
CA ALA A 64 -1.55 -7.39 7.45
C ALA A 64 -2.23 -8.10 6.26
N ALA A 65 -1.50 -8.26 5.17
CA ALA A 65 -1.93 -9.09 4.05
C ALA A 65 -1.85 -10.59 4.42
N SER A 66 -2.78 -11.40 3.90
CA SER A 66 -2.79 -12.85 4.08
C SER A 66 -1.66 -13.54 3.29
N GLY A 67 -1.04 -12.82 2.36
CA GLY A 67 0.07 -13.30 1.55
C GLY A 67 0.36 -12.41 0.35
N ALA A 68 1.43 -12.74 -0.37
CA ALA A 68 1.89 -12.04 -1.56
C ALA A 68 2.19 -12.99 -2.73
N ILE A 69 1.85 -12.62 -3.96
CA ILE A 69 2.17 -13.44 -5.15
C ILE A 69 3.68 -13.46 -5.38
N TYR A 70 4.29 -12.27 -5.44
CA TYR A 70 5.72 -12.05 -5.56
C TYR A 70 6.30 -11.73 -4.18
N VAL A 71 7.18 -12.60 -3.68
CA VAL A 71 7.94 -12.36 -2.45
C VAL A 71 9.09 -11.38 -2.68
N SER A 72 9.59 -11.28 -3.92
CA SER A 72 10.63 -10.31 -4.29
C SER A 72 10.62 -10.02 -5.79
N ASP A 73 11.09 -8.84 -6.18
CA ASP A 73 11.25 -8.42 -7.58
C ASP A 73 12.35 -9.18 -8.34
N ALA A 74 13.13 -10.02 -7.66
CA ALA A 74 14.30 -10.67 -8.24
C ALA A 74 13.96 -11.89 -9.12
N SER A 75 12.75 -12.45 -9.00
CA SER A 75 12.37 -13.66 -9.74
C SER A 75 10.86 -13.85 -9.81
N ASP A 76 10.40 -14.44 -10.91
CA ASP A 76 9.00 -14.85 -11.06
C ASP A 76 8.56 -15.89 -10.02
N PRO A 77 7.28 -15.90 -9.62
CA PRO A 77 6.73 -16.89 -8.72
C PRO A 77 6.77 -18.27 -9.36
N SER A 78 7.18 -19.26 -8.59
CA SER A 78 7.13 -20.65 -9.04
C SER A 78 5.68 -21.14 -9.14
N PRO A 79 5.40 -22.19 -9.94
CA PRO A 79 4.08 -22.82 -9.97
C PRO A 79 3.59 -23.29 -8.60
N ALA A 80 4.51 -23.71 -7.72
CA ALA A 80 4.17 -24.10 -6.35
C ALA A 80 3.67 -22.91 -5.53
N ARG A 81 4.28 -21.72 -5.70
CA ARG A 81 3.81 -20.48 -5.05
C ARG A 81 2.43 -20.06 -5.56
N ILE A 82 2.18 -20.18 -6.86
CA ILE A 82 0.85 -19.88 -7.42
C ILE A 82 -0.21 -20.84 -6.85
N ALA A 83 0.12 -22.13 -6.72
CA ALA A 83 -0.79 -23.11 -6.11
C ALA A 83 -1.05 -22.83 -4.62
N GLU A 84 -0.05 -22.37 -3.87
CA GLU A 84 -0.20 -21.95 -2.48
C GLU A 84 -1.16 -20.76 -2.36
N ILE A 85 -0.97 -19.69 -3.14
CA ILE A 85 -1.87 -18.53 -3.11
C ILE A 85 -3.29 -18.89 -3.56
N LEU A 86 -3.44 -19.79 -4.54
CA LEU A 86 -4.76 -20.32 -4.91
C LEU A 86 -5.46 -21.02 -3.74
N GLY A 87 -4.71 -21.80 -2.95
CA GLY A 87 -5.20 -22.43 -1.72
C GLY A 87 -5.64 -21.39 -0.70
N GLU A 88 -4.81 -20.39 -0.42
CA GLU A 88 -5.14 -19.29 0.50
C GLU A 88 -6.43 -18.57 0.07
N VAL A 89 -6.57 -18.26 -1.22
CA VAL A 89 -7.77 -17.60 -1.75
C VAL A 89 -9.03 -18.45 -1.57
N ALA A 90 -8.93 -19.77 -1.81
CA ALA A 90 -10.07 -20.67 -1.73
C ALA A 90 -10.45 -21.05 -0.29
N GLU A 91 -9.48 -21.18 0.61
CA GLU A 91 -9.68 -21.76 1.95
C GLU A 91 -9.90 -20.69 3.03
N HIS A 92 -9.27 -19.52 2.89
CA HIS A 92 -9.20 -18.53 3.98
C HIS A 92 -10.13 -17.33 3.79
N GLY A 93 -11.06 -17.39 2.83
CA GLY A 93 -12.07 -16.35 2.66
C GLY A 93 -11.49 -15.01 2.21
N VAL A 94 -10.39 -15.05 1.45
CA VAL A 94 -9.82 -13.87 0.78
C VAL A 94 -10.89 -13.21 -0.08
N VAL A 95 -11.13 -11.92 0.15
CA VAL A 95 -12.17 -11.15 -0.58
C VAL A 95 -11.59 -10.30 -1.71
N CYS A 96 -10.27 -10.12 -1.71
CA CYS A 96 -9.57 -9.21 -2.59
C CYS A 96 -8.15 -9.70 -2.89
N VAL A 97 -7.72 -9.54 -4.14
CA VAL A 97 -6.31 -9.52 -4.55
C VAL A 97 -5.98 -8.13 -5.06
N LEU A 98 -5.03 -7.45 -4.41
CA LEU A 98 -4.50 -6.15 -4.83
C LEU A 98 -3.44 -6.35 -5.89
N ALA A 99 -3.80 -6.04 -7.13
CA ALA A 99 -2.91 -5.95 -8.27
C ALA A 99 -2.22 -4.59 -8.33
N GLU A 100 -1.17 -4.53 -9.14
CA GLU A 100 -0.42 -3.31 -9.38
C GLU A 100 -0.31 -3.01 -10.87
N PRO A 101 -0.36 -1.73 -11.28
CA PRO A 101 -0.32 -1.35 -12.69
C PRO A 101 0.94 -1.81 -13.42
N GLN A 102 2.05 -1.98 -12.70
CA GLN A 102 3.35 -2.31 -13.28
C GLN A 102 3.47 -3.78 -13.70
N PHE A 103 2.55 -4.65 -13.27
CA PHE A 103 2.67 -6.10 -13.43
C PHE A 103 1.60 -6.72 -14.32
N ASN A 104 1.87 -7.95 -14.78
CA ASN A 104 1.00 -8.66 -15.70
C ASN A 104 -0.32 -9.08 -15.02
N PRO A 105 -1.49 -8.58 -15.47
CA PRO A 105 -2.78 -8.89 -14.86
C PRO A 105 -3.18 -10.37 -15.02
N GLY A 106 -2.58 -11.11 -15.96
CA GLY A 106 -2.87 -12.52 -16.18
C GLY A 106 -2.53 -13.42 -14.99
N LEU A 107 -1.51 -13.07 -14.19
CA LEU A 107 -1.18 -13.82 -12.98
C LEU A 107 -2.23 -13.61 -11.89
N VAL A 108 -2.72 -12.38 -11.73
CA VAL A 108 -3.81 -12.07 -10.79
C VAL A 108 -5.09 -12.79 -11.20
N ALA A 109 -5.43 -12.78 -12.49
CA ALA A 109 -6.58 -13.51 -13.00
C ALA A 109 -6.46 -15.03 -12.76
N THR A 110 -5.23 -15.57 -12.80
CA THR A 110 -4.99 -16.99 -12.52
C THR A 110 -5.27 -17.33 -11.06
N VAL A 111 -4.76 -16.53 -10.11
CA VAL A 111 -4.98 -16.79 -8.66
C VAL A 111 -6.41 -16.52 -8.20
N LEU A 112 -7.16 -15.71 -8.93
CA LEU A 112 -8.59 -15.47 -8.68
C LEU A 112 -9.51 -16.52 -9.30
N SER A 113 -8.98 -17.39 -10.18
CA SER A 113 -9.79 -18.33 -10.96
C SER A 113 -10.55 -19.30 -10.07
N GLY A 114 -11.88 -19.28 -10.16
CA GLY A 114 -12.75 -20.16 -9.38
C GLY A 114 -13.07 -19.67 -7.97
N SER A 115 -12.69 -18.42 -7.65
CA SER A 115 -13.07 -17.73 -6.41
C SER A 115 -14.05 -16.59 -6.69
N ASP A 116 -14.78 -16.16 -5.66
CA ASP A 116 -15.61 -14.94 -5.67
C ASP A 116 -14.79 -13.69 -5.27
N ALA A 117 -13.47 -13.84 -5.05
CA ALA A 117 -12.59 -12.74 -4.72
C ALA A 117 -12.44 -11.79 -5.91
N GLN A 118 -12.29 -10.50 -5.64
CA GLN A 118 -12.15 -9.48 -6.68
C GLN A 118 -10.72 -9.00 -6.82
N MET A 119 -10.44 -8.32 -7.94
CA MET A 119 -9.19 -7.62 -8.15
C MET A 119 -9.34 -6.13 -7.83
N GLY A 120 -8.47 -5.61 -6.98
CA GLY A 120 -8.25 -4.18 -6.78
C GLY A 120 -6.95 -3.73 -7.43
N ILE A 121 -6.80 -2.42 -7.69
CA ILE A 121 -5.53 -1.86 -8.17
C ILE A 121 -5.00 -0.91 -7.11
N VAL A 122 -3.76 -1.13 -6.69
CA VAL A 122 -2.99 -0.26 -5.82
C VAL A 122 -1.68 0.10 -6.52
N ASP A 123 -1.26 1.36 -6.45
CA ASP A 123 0.02 1.79 -7.00
C ASP A 123 0.85 2.41 -5.87
N PRO A 124 1.89 1.71 -5.38
CA PRO A 124 2.72 2.18 -4.27
C PRO A 124 3.67 3.31 -4.66
N LEU A 125 3.90 3.53 -5.95
CA LEU A 125 4.76 4.60 -6.43
C LEU A 125 3.95 5.81 -6.85
N LYS A 126 2.76 5.57 -7.42
CA LYS A 126 1.83 6.59 -7.94
C LYS A 126 2.59 7.72 -8.66
N SER A 127 3.42 7.31 -9.62
CA SER A 127 4.42 8.19 -10.25
C SER A 127 3.82 9.36 -11.05
N ASP A 128 2.51 9.35 -11.26
CA ASP A 128 1.72 10.40 -11.86
C ASP A 128 1.36 11.54 -10.89
N LEU A 129 1.60 11.40 -9.58
CA LEU A 129 1.39 12.48 -8.61
C LEU A 129 2.35 13.65 -8.86
N GLN A 130 1.80 14.87 -8.78
CA GLN A 130 2.59 16.09 -8.85
C GLN A 130 3.51 16.22 -7.63
N LEU A 131 4.77 16.57 -7.87
CA LEU A 131 5.72 16.87 -6.80
C LEU A 131 5.24 18.08 -5.99
N GLY A 132 5.30 17.97 -4.67
CA GLY A 132 4.89 19.03 -3.75
C GLY A 132 4.66 18.49 -2.33
N SER A 133 4.23 19.37 -1.42
CA SER A 133 3.92 19.01 -0.03
C SER A 133 2.83 17.93 0.08
N GLU A 134 1.90 17.94 -0.87
CA GLU A 134 0.75 17.04 -0.88
C GLU A 134 1.03 15.66 -1.49
N LEU A 135 2.21 15.42 -2.05
CA LEU A 135 2.50 14.15 -2.74
C LEU A 135 2.40 12.98 -1.76
N TYR A 136 3.11 13.04 -0.63
CA TYR A 136 3.13 11.94 0.33
C TYR A 136 1.76 11.70 0.97
N PRO A 137 1.03 12.72 1.46
CA PRO A 137 -0.34 12.53 1.93
C PRO A 137 -1.29 11.93 0.88
N GLN A 138 -1.22 12.38 -0.37
CA GLN A 138 -2.05 11.82 -1.44
C GLN A 138 -1.72 10.37 -1.73
N LEU A 139 -0.43 9.99 -1.75
CA LEU A 139 0.00 8.61 -1.95
C LEU A 139 -0.60 7.68 -0.88
N ILE A 140 -0.42 8.02 0.39
CA ILE A 140 -0.93 7.23 1.52
C ILE A 140 -2.46 7.13 1.50
N ARG A 141 -3.18 8.23 1.23
CA ARG A 141 -4.64 8.18 1.03
C ARG A 141 -5.04 7.26 -0.12
N HIS A 142 -4.27 7.27 -1.21
CA HIS A 142 -4.53 6.41 -2.34
C HIS A 142 -4.37 4.92 -1.99
N LEU A 143 -3.32 4.58 -1.25
CA LEU A 143 -3.09 3.23 -0.73
C LEU A 143 -4.25 2.77 0.15
N ALA A 144 -4.55 3.53 1.21
CA ALA A 144 -5.61 3.21 2.15
C ALA A 144 -6.98 3.08 1.46
N GLY A 145 -7.30 4.02 0.57
CA GLY A 145 -8.56 4.02 -0.16
C GLY A 145 -8.67 2.88 -1.18
N ALA A 146 -7.57 2.51 -1.86
CA ALA A 146 -7.56 1.38 -2.79
C ALA A 146 -7.78 0.06 -2.06
N LEU A 147 -7.06 -0.15 -0.96
CA LEU A 147 -7.24 -1.29 -0.07
C LEU A 147 -8.68 -1.34 0.44
N ALA A 148 -9.15 -0.28 1.08
CA ALA A 148 -10.49 -0.24 1.68
C ALA A 148 -11.62 -0.47 0.67
N ARG A 149 -11.49 0.05 -0.55
CA ARG A 149 -12.47 -0.23 -1.62
C ARG A 149 -12.45 -1.71 -1.99
N CYS A 150 -11.26 -2.29 -2.20
CA CYS A 150 -11.15 -3.67 -2.66
C CYS A 150 -11.70 -4.67 -1.64
N VAL A 151 -11.41 -4.51 -0.35
CA VAL A 151 -11.88 -5.46 0.67
C VAL A 151 -13.35 -5.27 1.07
N ARG A 152 -13.92 -4.09 0.77
CA ARG A 152 -15.31 -3.74 1.08
C ARG A 152 -16.31 -4.34 0.12
N SER A 153 -16.01 -4.42 -1.18
CA SER A 153 -17.01 -4.82 -2.16
C SER A 153 -17.45 -6.27 -1.92
N GLN A 154 -18.64 -6.43 -1.35
CA GLN A 154 -19.52 -7.57 -1.50
C GLN A 154 -20.91 -7.03 -1.78
#